data_AF-A0A7J8NKE9-F1
#
_entry.id   AF-A0A7J8NKE9-F1
#
_cell.length_a   1.000
_cell.length_b   1.000
_cell.length_c   1.000
_cell.angle_alpha   90.00
_cell.angle_beta   90.00
_cell.angle_gamma   90.00
#
_symmetry.space_group_name_H-M   'P 1'
#
loop_
_entity.id
_entity.type
_entity.pdbx_description
1 polymer ?
#
loop_
_entity_poly.entity_id
_entity_poly.type
_entity_poly.pdbx_seq_one_letter_code
_entity_poly.pdbx_strand_id
1 'polypeptide(L)'
;MKRLAVGPMTTPEYNKWWARRINDNILRSNQGDGQSLEEDLRVVPSELEIMKQDFEKRNTELEKKIEQLEEEKMHLGLDVDVHKLETEKLRKEIHGEKITADGWEKKFQEVQT
;
A
#
# COMPACT_ATOMS: atom_id res chain seq x y z
N MET A 1 -11.20 78.54 -38.47
CA MET A 1 -10.96 77.45 -37.50
C MET A 1 -9.63 77.72 -36.79
N LYS A 2 -9.60 77.73 -35.45
CA LYS A 2 -8.36 77.93 -34.68
C LYS A 2 -7.63 76.59 -34.57
N ARG A 3 -6.34 76.54 -34.92
CA ARG A 3 -5.51 75.33 -34.77
C ARG A 3 -5.10 75.19 -33.30
N LEU A 4 -5.46 74.08 -32.66
CA LEU A 4 -4.94 73.70 -31.35
C LEU A 4 -3.52 73.14 -31.54
N ALA A 5 -2.52 73.83 -31.02
CA ALA A 5 -1.15 73.31 -30.95
C ALA A 5 -1.06 72.32 -29.79
N VAL A 6 -1.03 71.02 -30.12
CA VAL A 6 -0.73 69.94 -29.18
C VAL A 6 0.79 69.84 -29.07
N GLY A 7 1.34 70.28 -27.93
CA GLY A 7 2.76 70.07 -27.62
C GLY A 7 3.08 68.58 -27.37
N PRO A 8 4.36 68.16 -27.44
CA PRO A 8 4.76 66.79 -27.15
C PRO A 8 4.34 66.40 -25.73
N MET A 9 3.58 65.31 -25.58
CA MET A 9 3.04 64.82 -24.31
C MET A 9 4.10 64.15 -23.40
N THR A 10 5.36 64.06 -23.85
CA THR A 10 6.45 63.44 -23.10
C THR A 10 7.37 64.52 -22.57
N THR A 11 7.22 64.82 -21.29
CA THR A 11 8.09 65.77 -20.59
C THR A 11 9.51 65.21 -20.48
N PRO A 12 10.57 66.05 -20.58
CA PRO A 12 11.96 65.61 -20.50
C PRO A 12 12.31 64.78 -19.24
N GLU A 13 11.54 64.98 -18.17
CA GLU A 13 11.63 64.26 -16.91
C GLU A 13 11.28 62.77 -17.07
N TYR A 14 10.30 62.43 -17.92
CA TYR A 14 9.91 61.04 -18.19
C TYR A 14 11.07 60.25 -18.82
N ASN A 15 11.78 60.87 -19.76
CA ASN A 15 12.92 60.23 -20.43
C ASN A 15 14.10 60.02 -19.47
N LYS A 16 14.36 60.98 -18.56
CA LYS A 16 15.37 60.81 -17.50
C LYS A 16 15.00 59.70 -16.50
N TRP A 17 13.74 59.61 -16.12
CA TRP A 17 13.23 58.56 -15.25
C TRP A 17 13.32 57.17 -15.90
N TRP A 18 12.99 57.07 -17.19
CA TRP A 18 13.09 55.83 -17.94
C TRP A 18 14.54 55.38 -18.15
N ALA A 19 15.45 56.31 -18.48
CA ALA A 19 16.87 56.01 -18.64
C ALA A 19 17.54 55.52 -17.35
N ARG A 20 17.09 55.97 -16.16
CA ARG A 20 17.55 55.44 -14.87
C ARG A 20 17.14 53.98 -14.66
N ARG A 21 15.88 53.62 -14.97
CA ARG A 21 15.36 52.26 -14.73
C ARG A 21 15.93 51.19 -15.67
N ILE A 22 16.38 51.54 -16.86
CA ILE A 22 16.99 50.55 -17.79
C ILE A 22 18.23 49.89 -17.18
N ASN A 23 18.98 50.61 -16.34
CA ASN A 23 20.23 50.10 -15.76
C ASN A 23 20.01 49.34 -14.43
N ASP A 24 18.86 49.53 -13.78
CA ASP A 24 18.55 48.96 -12.46
C ASP A 24 17.82 47.60 -12.56
N ASN A 25 17.48 47.14 -13.77
CA ASN A 25 16.73 45.89 -14.01
C ASN A 25 17.61 44.66 -14.26
N ILE A 26 18.94 44.75 -14.14
CA ILE A 26 19.72 43.52 -13.95
C ILE A 26 19.34 43.05 -12.54
N LEU A 27 18.40 42.10 -12.48
CA LEU A 27 18.11 41.32 -11.29
C LEU A 27 19.45 40.88 -10.73
N ARG A 28 19.93 41.58 -9.70
CA ARG A 28 21.04 41.15 -8.87
C ARG A 28 20.62 39.76 -8.43
N SER A 29 21.22 38.73 -9.02
CA SER A 29 20.92 37.33 -8.70
C SER A 29 20.98 37.25 -7.18
N ASN A 30 19.84 36.94 -6.57
CA ASN A 30 19.68 36.91 -5.12
C ASN A 30 20.50 35.73 -4.59
N GLN A 31 21.83 35.90 -4.54
CA GLN A 31 22.82 34.90 -4.16
C GLN A 31 22.93 34.81 -2.63
N GLY A 32 21.80 35.03 -1.95
CA GLY A 32 21.69 35.11 -0.49
C GLY A 32 20.61 34.20 0.09
N ASP A 33 19.69 33.71 -0.72
CA ASP A 33 18.68 32.74 -0.29
C ASP A 33 19.11 31.38 -0.83
N GLY A 34 19.86 30.64 -0.02
CA GLY A 34 20.42 29.33 -0.36
C GLY A 34 19.38 28.20 -0.51
N GLN A 35 18.11 28.52 -0.68
CA GLN A 35 17.11 27.57 -1.16
C GLN A 35 17.27 27.53 -2.66
N SER A 36 17.76 26.40 -3.17
CA SER A 36 17.86 26.22 -4.61
C SER A 36 16.47 26.39 -5.23
N LEU A 37 16.40 26.95 -6.43
CA LEU A 37 15.16 26.99 -7.24
C LEU A 37 14.48 25.61 -7.31
N GLU A 38 15.27 24.53 -7.18
CA GLU A 38 14.82 23.15 -7.07
C GLU A 38 14.02 22.84 -5.78
N GLU A 39 14.37 23.46 -4.65
CA GLU A 39 13.64 23.37 -3.38
C GLU A 39 12.31 24.14 -3.44
N ASP A 40 12.28 25.28 -4.13
CA ASP A 40 11.05 26.05 -4.40
C ASP A 40 10.13 25.38 -5.45
N LEU A 41 10.70 24.59 -6.36
CA LEU A 41 9.98 23.77 -7.34
C LEU A 41 9.65 22.37 -6.83
N ARG A 42 10.03 22.04 -5.59
CA ARG A 42 9.72 20.75 -4.98
C ARG A 42 8.22 20.67 -4.75
N VAL A 43 7.53 20.00 -5.67
CA VAL A 43 6.08 19.76 -5.58
C VAL A 43 5.81 18.96 -4.32
N VAL A 44 5.30 19.64 -3.29
CA VAL A 44 4.80 18.99 -2.08
C VAL A 44 3.54 18.22 -2.49
N PRO A 45 3.52 16.88 -2.33
CA PRO A 45 2.34 16.09 -2.64
C PRO A 45 1.16 16.62 -1.83
N SER A 46 -0.01 16.71 -2.46
CA SER A 46 -1.21 17.11 -1.73
C SER A 46 -1.54 16.09 -0.64
N GLU A 47 -2.23 16.51 0.41
CA GLU A 47 -2.68 15.61 1.48
C GLU A 47 -3.50 14.42 0.92
N LEU A 48 -4.26 14.63 -0.15
CA LEU A 48 -5.01 13.59 -0.85
C LEU A 48 -4.10 12.59 -1.58
N GLU A 49 -3.00 13.06 -2.16
CA GLU A 49 -2.05 12.20 -2.86
C GLU A 49 -1.28 11.31 -1.88
N ILE A 50 -0.89 11.86 -0.72
CA ILE A 50 -0.30 11.09 0.38
C ILE A 50 -1.30 10.03 0.88
N MET A 51 -2.55 10.43 1.14
CA MET A 51 -3.59 9.52 1.63
C MET A 51 -3.90 8.40 0.64
N LYS A 52 -3.91 8.70 -0.67
CA LYS A 52 -4.10 7.70 -1.72
C LYS A 52 -2.97 6.69 -1.71
N GLN A 53 -1.71 7.15 -1.63
CA GLN A 53 -0.56 6.27 -1.63
C GLN A 53 -0.52 5.35 -0.40
N ASP A 54 -0.87 5.89 0.77
CA ASP A 54 -0.99 5.11 2.00
C ASP A 54 -2.10 4.06 1.91
N PHE A 55 -3.25 4.42 1.29
CA PHE A 55 -4.34 3.48 1.06
C PHE A 55 -3.92 2.35 0.13
N GLU A 56 -3.27 2.65 -1.00
CA GLU A 56 -2.75 1.65 -1.93
C GLU A 56 -1.74 0.71 -1.22
N LYS A 57 -0.82 1.27 -0.43
CA LYS A 57 0.12 0.48 0.37
C LYS A 57 -0.60 -0.46 1.33
N ARG A 58 -1.59 0.03 2.07
CA ARG A 58 -2.37 -0.80 3.01
C ARG A 58 -3.16 -1.88 2.29
N ASN A 59 -3.72 -1.57 1.12
CA ASN A 59 -4.45 -2.55 0.33
C ASN A 59 -3.52 -3.71 -0.10
N THR A 60 -2.33 -3.40 -0.62
CA THR A 60 -1.36 -4.46 -1.00
C THR A 60 -0.87 -5.29 0.18
N GLU A 61 -0.75 -4.70 1.38
CA GLU A 61 -0.39 -5.44 2.59
C GLU A 61 -1.53 -6.39 3.02
N LEU A 62 -2.77 -5.94 2.90
CA LEU A 62 -3.96 -6.75 3.21
C LEU A 62 -4.13 -7.89 2.21
N GLU A 63 -3.95 -7.64 0.91
CA GLU A 63 -3.99 -8.69 -0.13
C GLU A 63 -2.99 -9.81 0.16
N LYS A 64 -1.75 -9.48 0.52
CA LYS A 64 -0.75 -10.48 0.90
C LYS A 64 -1.13 -11.28 2.15
N LYS A 65 -1.72 -10.62 3.15
CA LYS A 65 -2.20 -11.32 4.36
C LYS A 65 -3.36 -12.25 4.05
N ILE A 66 -4.25 -11.86 3.14
CA ILE A 66 -5.36 -12.71 2.69
C ILE A 66 -4.80 -13.94 1.99
N GLU A 67 -3.86 -13.78 1.06
CA GLU A 67 -3.21 -14.89 0.35
C GLU A 67 -2.53 -15.88 1.32
N GLN A 68 -1.77 -15.36 2.30
CA GLN A 68 -1.16 -16.19 3.36
C GLN A 68 -2.20 -16.98 4.17
N LEU A 69 -3.29 -16.32 4.58
CA LEU A 69 -4.35 -16.98 5.35
C LEU A 69 -5.09 -18.04 4.52
N GLU A 70 -5.26 -17.81 3.21
CA GLU A 70 -5.85 -18.80 2.31
C GLU A 70 -4.96 -20.03 2.17
N GLU A 71 -3.64 -19.85 2.05
CA GLU A 71 -2.67 -20.94 2.02
C GLU A 71 -2.65 -21.73 3.34
N GLU A 72 -2.58 -21.05 4.50
CA GLU A 72 -2.65 -21.67 5.81
C GLU A 72 -3.95 -22.47 6.00
N LYS A 73 -5.08 -21.91 5.57
CA LYS A 73 -6.38 -22.59 5.63
C LYS A 73 -6.39 -23.87 4.78
N MET A 74 -5.78 -23.85 3.59
CA MET A 74 -5.68 -25.06 2.75
C MET A 74 -4.85 -26.15 3.44
N HIS A 75 -3.69 -25.80 4.01
CA HIS A 75 -2.86 -26.74 4.74
C HIS A 75 -3.58 -27.37 5.93
N LEU A 76 -4.22 -26.55 6.76
CA LEU A 76 -5.00 -27.05 7.89
C LEU A 76 -6.17 -27.93 7.44
N GLY A 77 -6.80 -27.61 6.31
CA GLY A 77 -7.84 -28.46 5.72
C GLY A 77 -7.33 -29.86 5.39
N LEU A 78 -6.15 -29.96 4.79
CA LEU A 78 -5.50 -31.24 4.48
C LEU A 78 -5.16 -32.03 5.75
N ASP A 79 -4.61 -31.37 6.78
CA ASP A 79 -4.25 -32.02 8.04
C ASP A 79 -5.48 -32.61 8.74
N VAL A 80 -6.60 -31.88 8.72
CA VAL A 80 -7.89 -32.36 9.26
C VAL A 80 -8.35 -33.62 8.53
N ASP A 81 -8.27 -33.63 7.19
CA ASP A 81 -8.66 -34.78 6.39
C ASP A 81 -7.76 -36.01 6.63
N VAL A 82 -6.44 -35.79 6.78
CA VAL A 82 -5.48 -36.84 7.13
C VAL A 82 -5.81 -37.44 8.50
N HIS A 83 -5.99 -36.62 9.53
CA HIS A 83 -6.34 -37.09 10.86
C HIS A 83 -7.70 -37.82 10.89
N LYS A 84 -8.67 -37.36 10.10
CA LYS A 84 -9.95 -38.06 9.95
C LYS A 84 -9.77 -39.46 9.37
N LEU A 85 -8.93 -39.61 8.34
CA LEU A 85 -8.64 -40.91 7.74
C LEU A 85 -7.92 -41.86 8.70
N GLU A 86 -6.92 -41.35 9.42
CA GLU A 86 -6.18 -42.12 10.43
C GLU A 86 -7.08 -42.62 11.56
N THR A 87 -7.96 -41.74 12.08
CA THR A 87 -8.89 -42.10 13.14
C THR A 87 -9.93 -43.11 12.68
N GLU A 88 -10.44 -43.02 11.45
CA GLU A 88 -11.33 -44.04 10.88
C GLU A 88 -10.62 -45.39 10.73
N LYS A 89 -9.37 -45.40 10.28
CA LYS A 89 -8.57 -46.64 10.16
C LYS A 89 -8.40 -47.31 11.51
N LEU A 90 -7.99 -46.56 12.53
CA LEU A 90 -7.82 -47.09 13.90
C LEU A 90 -9.13 -47.62 14.48
N ARG A 91 -10.27 -46.94 14.22
CA ARG A 91 -11.59 -47.44 14.66
C ARG A 91 -11.93 -48.79 14.05
N LYS A 92 -11.62 -49.01 12.77
CA LYS A 92 -11.85 -50.29 12.09
C LYS A 92 -10.97 -51.39 12.66
N GLU A 93 -9.69 -51.08 12.92
CA GLU A 93 -8.74 -52.02 13.52
C GLU A 93 -9.18 -52.44 14.93
N ILE A 94 -9.48 -51.48 15.80
CA ILE A 94 -9.98 -51.75 17.16
C ILE A 94 -11.28 -52.57 17.12
N HIS A 95 -12.18 -52.27 16.19
CA HIS A 95 -13.41 -53.05 16.04
C HIS A 95 -13.14 -54.49 15.61
N GLY A 96 -12.20 -54.70 14.69
CA GLY A 96 -11.75 -56.03 14.27
C GLY A 96 -11.14 -56.82 15.42
N GLU A 97 -10.22 -56.23 16.16
CA GLU A 97 -9.61 -56.87 17.33
C GLU A 97 -10.65 -57.23 18.39
N LYS A 98 -11.60 -56.34 18.66
CA LYS A 98 -12.70 -56.61 19.57
C LYS A 98 -13.53 -57.82 19.14
N ILE A 99 -13.91 -57.91 17.86
CA ILE A 99 -14.64 -59.07 17.32
C ILE A 99 -13.83 -60.35 17.53
N THR A 100 -12.51 -60.31 17.27
CA THR A 100 -11.67 -61.49 17.46
C THR A 100 -11.57 -61.91 18.93
N ALA A 101 -11.42 -60.96 19.84
CA ALA A 101 -11.38 -61.21 21.29
C ALA A 101 -12.69 -61.83 21.79
N ASP A 102 -13.84 -61.24 21.42
CA ASP A 102 -15.17 -61.75 21.77
C ASP A 102 -15.37 -63.19 21.25
N GLY A 103 -14.84 -63.50 20.06
CA GLY A 103 -14.87 -64.84 19.48
C GLY A 103 -14.01 -65.86 20.24
N TRP A 104 -12.83 -65.47 20.72
CA TRP A 104 -11.97 -66.32 21.54
C TRP A 104 -12.57 -66.58 22.93
N GLU A 105 -13.13 -65.55 23.56
CA GLU A 105 -13.81 -65.69 24.85
C GLU A 105 -14.95 -66.70 24.77
N LYS A 106 -15.78 -66.61 23.73
CA LYS A 106 -16.86 -67.58 23.50
C LYS A 106 -16.35 -69.02 23.40
N LYS A 107 -15.30 -69.25 22.60
CA LYS A 107 -14.70 -70.59 22.44
C LYS A 107 -14.12 -71.11 23.76
N PHE A 108 -13.53 -70.24 24.56
CA PHE A 108 -12.99 -70.61 25.87
C PHE A 108 -14.10 -71.11 26.80
N GLN A 109 -15.23 -70.39 26.87
CA GLN A 109 -16.39 -70.78 27.68
C GLN A 109 -17.00 -72.13 27.22
N GLU A 110 -17.08 -72.36 25.91
CA GLU A 110 -17.57 -73.62 25.33
C GLU A 110 -16.69 -74.83 25.71
N VAL A 111 -15.38 -74.64 25.89
CA VAL A 111 -14.46 -75.71 26.30
C VAL A 111 -14.52 -76.00 27.80
N GLN A 112 -14.98 -75.05 28.63
CA GLN A 112 -15.13 -75.23 30.08
C GLN A 112 -16.48 -75.84 30.51
N THR A 113 -17.43 -75.99 29.58
CA THR A 113 -18.78 -76.54 29.85
C THR A 113 -18.86 -78.01 29.46
#